data_AF-A0A644Y8Z2-F1
#
_entry.id   AF-A0A644Y8Z2-F1
#
_cell.length_a   1.000
_cell.length_b   1.000
_cell.length_c   1.000
_cell.angle_alpha   90.00
_cell.angle_beta   90.00
_cell.angle_gamma   90.00
#
_symmetry.space_group_name_H-M   'P 1'
#
loop_
_entity.id
_entity.type
_entity.pdbx_description
1 polymer ?
#
loop_
_entity_poly.entity_id
_entity_poly.type
_entity_poly.pdbx_seq_one_letter_code
_entity_poly.pdbx_strand_id
1 'polypeptide(L)'
;MNLTGTLLLIAAVIVGVVLLSRPLQAVLKAILRGALGIAGLFALNLVGTHVGLVVGVNTITVLTAALLGLPGITALALMRLVL
;
A
#
# COMPACT_ATOMS: atom_id res chain seq x y z
N MET A 1 -43.53 9.18 14.75
CA MET A 1 -42.72 9.53 13.57
C MET A 1 -43.43 8.97 12.35
N ASN A 2 -43.69 9.80 11.33
CA ASN A 2 -44.43 9.36 10.13
C ASN A 2 -43.56 8.42 9.29
N LEU A 3 -44.17 7.46 8.59
CA LEU A 3 -43.48 6.46 7.75
C LEU A 3 -42.43 7.09 6.82
N THR A 4 -42.75 8.24 6.24
CA THR A 4 -41.85 9.04 5.38
C THR A 4 -40.60 9.53 6.12
N GLY A 5 -40.74 9.94 7.38
CA GLY A 5 -39.62 10.37 8.22
C GLY A 5 -38.68 9.22 8.58
N THR A 6 -39.24 8.03 8.83
CA THR A 6 -38.45 6.83 9.11
C THR A 6 -37.65 6.39 7.88
N LEU A 7 -38.25 6.45 6.68
CA LEU A 7 -37.58 6.10 5.42
C LEU A 7 -36.41 7.05 5.10
N LEU A 8 -36.58 8.36 5.31
CA LEU A 8 -35.52 9.36 5.10
C LEU A 8 -34.34 9.13 6.05
N LEU A 9 -34.61 8.75 7.30
CA LEU A 9 -33.58 8.49 8.30
C LEU A 9 -32.76 7.25 7.94
N ILE A 10 -33.42 6.17 7.49
CA ILE A 10 -32.74 4.97 7.00
C ILE A 10 -31.86 5.29 5.77
N ALA A 11 -32.38 6.06 4.82
CA ALA A 11 -31.61 6.47 3.64
C ALA A 11 -30.36 7.29 4.02
N ALA A 12 -30.48 8.23 4.96
CA ALA A 12 -29.36 9.04 5.44
C ALA A 12 -28.26 8.18 6.11
N VAL A 13 -28.65 7.20 6.92
CA VAL A 13 -27.71 6.27 7.57
C VAL A 13 -26.97 5.41 6.54
N ILE A 14 -27.68 4.86 5.55
CA ILE A 14 -27.08 4.04 4.49
C ILE A 14 -26.06 4.88 3.69
N VAL A 15 -26.42 6.10 3.31
CA VAL A 15 -25.50 7.00 2.58
C VAL A 15 -24.27 7.32 3.43
N GLY A 16 -24.44 7.62 4.72
CA GLY A 16 -23.33 7.87 5.64
C GLY A 16 -22.36 6.69 5.74
N VAL A 17 -22.87 5.48 5.88
CA VAL A 17 -22.06 4.25 5.96
C VAL A 17 -21.34 3.96 4.65
N VAL A 18 -22.02 4.09 3.51
CA VAL A 18 -21.41 3.86 2.19
C VAL A 18 -20.33 4.88 1.89
N LEU A 19 -20.54 6.15 2.26
CA LEU A 19 -19.55 7.21 2.06
C LEU A 19 -18.28 6.96 2.89
N LEU A 20 -18.43 6.46 4.12
CA LEU A 20 -17.31 6.14 5.02
C LEU A 20 -16.59 4.82 4.66
N SER A 21 -17.28 3.90 3.99
CA SER A 21 -16.69 2.62 3.56
C SER A 21 -15.64 2.78 2.46
N ARG A 22 -15.78 3.79 1.60
CA ARG A 22 -14.84 4.06 0.49
C ARG A 22 -13.42 4.46 0.95
N PRO A 23 -13.21 5.42 1.87
CA PRO A 23 -11.87 5.78 2.33
C PRO A 23 -11.20 4.62 3.08
N LEU A 24 -11.95 3.83 3.86
CA LEU A 24 -11.39 2.68 4.58
C LEU A 24 -10.79 1.64 3.62
N GLN A 25 -11.51 1.32 2.53
CA GLN A 25 -11.01 0.43 1.49
C GLN A 25 -9.78 1.01 0.76
N ALA A 26 -9.70 2.33 0.60
CA ALA A 26 -8.55 2.98 -0.02
C ALA A 26 -7.29 2.85 0.88
N VAL A 27 -7.43 3.08 2.18
CA VAL A 27 -6.32 2.90 3.14
C VAL A 27 -5.87 1.45 3.19
N LEU A 28 -6.80 0.49 3.28
CA LEU A 28 -6.48 -0.95 3.24
C LEU A 28 -5.71 -1.32 1.96
N LYS A 29 -6.16 -0.83 0.79
CA LYS A 29 -5.45 -1.05 -0.48
C LYS A 29 -4.06 -0.40 -0.49
N ALA A 30 -3.90 0.79 0.10
CA ALA A 30 -2.60 1.46 0.21
C ALA A 30 -1.63 0.68 1.09
N ILE A 31 -2.09 0.21 2.25
CA ILE A 31 -1.29 -0.64 3.16
C ILE A 31 -0.89 -1.94 2.45
N LEU A 32 -1.81 -2.59 1.74
CA LEU A 32 -1.53 -3.84 1.03
C LEU A 32 -0.49 -3.65 -0.09
N ARG A 33 -0.59 -2.54 -0.85
CA ARG A 33 0.41 -2.17 -1.86
C ARG A 33 1.78 -1.88 -1.25
N GLY A 34 1.81 -1.18 -0.12
CA GLY A 34 3.07 -0.93 0.59
C GLY A 34 3.68 -2.17 1.19
N ALA A 35 2.87 -3.06 1.76
CA ALA A 35 3.33 -4.36 2.25
C ALA A 35 3.93 -5.21 1.12
N LEU A 36 3.31 -5.21 -0.08
CA LEU A 36 3.88 -5.88 -1.26
C LEU A 36 5.21 -5.28 -1.68
N GLY A 37 5.36 -3.95 -1.60
CA GLY A 37 6.62 -3.26 -1.85
C GLY A 37 7.73 -3.66 -0.88
N ILE A 38 7.43 -3.68 0.42
CA ILE A 38 8.37 -4.13 1.44
C ILE A 38 8.72 -5.61 1.23
N ALA A 39 7.72 -6.47 1.05
CA ALA A 39 7.92 -7.90 0.79
C ALA A 39 8.79 -8.13 -0.46
N GLY A 40 8.58 -7.36 -1.52
CA GLY A 40 9.40 -7.41 -2.73
C GLY A 40 10.85 -6.98 -2.48
N LEU A 41 11.09 -5.97 -1.64
CA LEU A 41 12.45 -5.56 -1.26
C LEU A 41 13.18 -6.65 -0.45
N PHE A 42 12.48 -7.32 0.45
CA PHE A 42 13.02 -8.48 1.18
C PHE A 42 13.29 -9.66 0.25
N ALA A 43 12.37 -9.97 -0.66
CA ALA A 43 12.55 -11.02 -1.65
C ALA A 43 13.74 -10.73 -2.58
N LEU A 44 13.87 -9.47 -3.02
CA LEU A 44 15.00 -9.03 -3.84
C LEU A 44 16.32 -9.17 -3.08
N ASN A 45 16.36 -8.88 -1.78
CA ASN A 45 17.56 -9.14 -0.98
C ASN A 45 17.89 -10.63 -0.88
N LEU A 46 16.90 -11.47 -0.60
CA LEU A 46 17.10 -12.92 -0.47
C LEU A 46 17.73 -13.50 -1.74
N VAL A 47 17.16 -13.16 -2.90
CA VAL A 47 17.64 -13.67 -4.20
C VAL A 47 18.90 -12.92 -4.63
N GLY A 48 18.90 -11.60 -4.54
CA GLY A 48 19.96 -10.70 -4.97
C GLY A 48 21.28 -10.90 -4.24
N THR A 49 21.26 -11.38 -2.99
CA THR A 49 22.48 -11.78 -2.27
C THR A 49 23.29 -12.84 -3.04
N HIS A 50 22.62 -13.73 -3.79
CA HIS A 50 23.28 -14.78 -4.58
C HIS A 50 23.90 -14.23 -5.88
N VAL A 51 23.48 -13.04 -6.32
CA VAL A 51 23.88 -12.40 -7.58
C VAL A 51 24.71 -11.12 -7.33
N GLY A 52 25.09 -10.85 -6.07
CA GLY A 52 25.81 -9.64 -5.66
C GLY A 52 24.95 -8.36 -5.60
N LEU A 53 23.64 -8.47 -5.81
CA LEU A 53 22.70 -7.35 -5.87
C LEU A 53 22.01 -7.17 -4.51
N VAL A 54 22.78 -6.71 -3.53
CA VAL A 54 22.32 -6.45 -2.15
C VAL A 54 21.92 -4.99 -2.01
N VAL A 55 20.62 -4.73 -1.86
CA VAL A 55 20.06 -3.40 -1.55
C VAL A 55 19.93 -3.30 -0.04
N GLY A 56 20.64 -2.41 0.66
CA GLY A 56 20.56 -2.38 2.13
C GLY A 56 19.13 -2.19 2.65
N VAL A 57 18.69 -2.99 3.63
CA VAL A 57 17.37 -2.85 4.27
C VAL A 57 17.47 -1.78 5.36
N ASN A 58 17.10 -0.56 5.02
CA ASN A 58 17.05 0.57 5.94
C ASN A 58 15.71 1.32 5.85
N THR A 59 15.45 2.21 6.80
CA THR A 59 14.19 2.97 6.86
C THR A 59 13.85 3.69 5.56
N ILE A 60 14.85 4.27 4.87
CA ILE A 60 14.66 4.99 3.61
C ILE A 60 14.25 4.03 2.50
N THR A 61 14.97 2.92 2.32
CA THR A 61 14.68 1.92 1.28
C THR A 61 13.34 1.23 1.49
N VAL A 62 12.98 0.92 2.74
CA VAL A 62 11.69 0.33 3.11
C VAL A 62 10.56 1.31 2.83
N LEU A 63 10.71 2.59 3.18
CA LEU A 63 9.72 3.62 2.85
C LEU A 63 9.59 3.82 1.35
N THR A 64 10.69 3.84 0.62
CA THR A 64 10.70 3.98 -0.84
C THR A 64 9.98 2.80 -1.50
N ALA A 65 10.27 1.57 -1.07
CA ALA A 65 9.59 0.38 -1.55
C ALA A 65 8.12 0.33 -1.13
N ALA A 66 7.77 0.76 0.08
CA ALA A 66 6.38 0.80 0.55
C ALA A 66 5.53 1.85 -0.18
N LEU A 67 6.11 3.01 -0.50
CA LEU A 67 5.39 4.10 -1.15
C LEU A 67 5.26 3.88 -2.66
N LEU A 68 6.34 3.45 -3.33
CA LEU A 68 6.34 3.26 -4.77
C LEU A 68 5.96 1.82 -5.17
N GLY A 69 6.12 0.82 -4.31
CA GLY A 69 5.90 -0.58 -4.64
C GLY A 69 6.99 -1.13 -5.58
N LEU A 70 6.57 -1.93 -6.56
CA LEU A 70 7.41 -2.50 -7.62
C LEU A 70 8.35 -1.48 -8.31
N PRO A 71 7.88 -0.32 -8.80
CA PRO A 71 8.79 0.66 -9.42
C PRO A 71 9.84 1.22 -8.45
N GLY A 72 9.54 1.29 -7.15
CA GLY A 72 10.50 1.69 -6.11
C GLY A 72 11.59 0.66 -5.91
N ILE A 73 11.22 -0.62 -5.87
CA ILE A 73 12.17 -1.73 -5.78
C ILE A 73 13.08 -1.76 -7.01
N THR A 74 12.54 -1.59 -8.22
CA THR A 74 13.34 -1.56 -9.45
C THR A 74 14.30 -0.37 -9.48
N ALA A 75 13.86 0.80 -9.02
CA ALA A 75 14.73 1.98 -8.94
C ALA A 75 15.89 1.77 -7.96
N LEU A 76 15.64 1.16 -6.80
CA LEU A 76 16.67 0.81 -5.82
C LEU A 76 17.66 -0.21 -6.36
N ALA A 77 17.17 -1.24 -7.05
CA ALA A 77 18.00 -2.26 -7.70
C ALA A 77 18.88 -1.64 -8.80
N LEU A 78 18.33 -0.75 -9.62
CA LEU A 78 19.07 -0.04 -10.67
C LEU A 78 20.12 0.92 -10.10
N MET A 79 19.79 1.68 -9.05
CA MET A 79 20.79 2.52 -8.37
C MET A 79 21.97 1.71 -7.86
N ARG A 80 21.73 0.52 -7.30
CA ARG A 80 22.78 -0.37 -6.84
C ARG A 80 23.58 -1.03 -7.97
N LEU A 81 23.02 -1.14 -9.16
CA LEU A 81 23.74 -1.63 -10.33
C LEU A 81 24.67 -0.57 -10.93
N VAL A 82 24.30 0.71 -10.81
CA VAL A 82 25.05 1.86 -11.38
C VAL A 82 26.13 2.38 -10.41
N LEU A 83 25.91 2.31 -9.09
CA LEU A 83 26.83 2.72 -8.02
C LEU A 83 27.63 1.54 -7.45
#